data_AF-A0A1S2CWT0-F1
#
_entry.id   AF-A0A1S2CWT0-F1
#
_cell.length_a   1.000
_cell.length_b   1.000
_cell.length_c   1.000
_cell.angle_alpha   90.00
_cell.angle_beta   90.00
_cell.angle_gamma   90.00
#
_symmetry.space_group_name_H-M   'P 1'
#
loop_
_entity.id
_entity.type
_entity.pdbx_description
1 polymer ?
#
loop_
_entity_poly.entity_id
_entity_poly.type
_entity_poly.pdbx_seq_one_letter_code
_entity_poly.pdbx_strand_id
1 'polypeptide(L)'
;MFGLEADRDKFNRDPLSYSAQGFLQWRMIESIVTNSDFDPYTPPTYEILKNPILWISQAEALTQAAVTIIKSEPKFENMPIHFRGICDSQFCAIGLMLVGYSLEVALKAMMVIKHGTDGYKEIEKKNRHHRLHVLAELVPDLTNKDKAILRGITHFVYWAGRYPDPGSGREDDASEIFLIAEENEITAKDIFDVASKIMSYTVNVVDEKHGF
;
A
#
# COMPACT_ATOMS: atom_id res chain seq x y z
N MET A 1 -12.62 -27.63 -7.45
CA MET A 1 -12.39 -26.37 -6.72
C MET A 1 -10.94 -26.02 -6.95
N PHE A 2 -10.66 -25.00 -7.77
CA PHE A 2 -9.29 -24.60 -8.11
C PHE A 2 -8.85 -23.52 -7.13
N GLY A 3 -8.25 -23.93 -6.00
CA GLY A 3 -7.73 -23.01 -5.00
C GLY A 3 -6.21 -22.90 -5.11
N LEU A 4 -5.70 -21.68 -5.28
CA LEU A 4 -4.30 -21.36 -5.00
C LEU A 4 -4.20 -21.12 -3.49
N GLU A 5 -3.95 -22.17 -2.72
CA GLU A 5 -3.83 -22.07 -1.27
C GLU A 5 -2.44 -21.60 -0.84
N ALA A 6 -2.37 -20.89 0.28
CA ALA A 6 -1.11 -20.48 0.88
C ALA A 6 -0.31 -21.69 1.38
N ASP A 7 1.00 -21.70 1.13
CA ASP A 7 1.89 -22.83 1.48
C ASP A 7 3.19 -22.30 2.10
N ARG A 8 3.25 -22.35 3.44
CA ARG A 8 4.41 -21.84 4.18
C ARG A 8 5.64 -22.74 4.01
N ASP A 9 5.47 -24.02 3.66
CA ASP A 9 6.60 -24.90 3.40
C ASP A 9 7.26 -24.59 2.06
N LYS A 10 6.51 -24.15 1.05
CA LYS A 10 7.10 -23.58 -0.17
C LYS A 10 7.83 -22.27 0.11
N PHE A 11 7.27 -21.37 0.92
CA PHE A 11 7.98 -20.16 1.34
C PHE A 11 9.30 -20.48 2.07
N ASN A 12 9.28 -21.43 3.01
CA ASN A 12 10.49 -21.81 3.76
C ASN A 12 11.58 -22.41 2.87
N ARG A 13 11.20 -23.08 1.77
CA ARG A 13 12.14 -23.69 0.81
C ARG A 13 12.67 -22.70 -0.22
N ASP A 14 11.82 -21.81 -0.71
CA ASP A 14 12.18 -20.79 -1.70
C ASP A 14 11.37 -19.50 -1.47
N PRO A 15 11.82 -18.62 -0.57
CA PRO A 15 11.07 -17.42 -0.20
C PRO A 15 11.02 -16.38 -1.33
N LEU A 16 12.02 -16.35 -2.21
CA LEU A 16 12.08 -15.38 -3.31
C LEU A 16 11.06 -15.73 -4.39
N SER A 17 11.08 -16.98 -4.90
CA SER A 17 10.13 -17.40 -5.92
C SER A 17 8.70 -17.43 -5.38
N TYR A 18 8.51 -17.88 -4.14
CA TYR A 18 7.19 -17.88 -3.49
C TYR A 18 6.61 -16.46 -3.39
N SER A 19 7.44 -15.46 -3.10
CA SER A 19 6.98 -14.07 -2.97
C SER A 19 6.80 -13.36 -4.31
N ALA A 20 7.42 -13.86 -5.38
CA ALA A 20 7.33 -13.27 -6.73
C ALA A 20 6.23 -13.90 -7.62
N GLN A 21 5.57 -14.98 -7.17
CA GLN A 21 4.67 -15.78 -8.02
C GLN A 21 3.29 -15.16 -8.28
N GLY A 22 2.96 -14.00 -7.69
CA GLY A 22 1.61 -13.42 -7.76
C GLY A 22 1.09 -13.24 -9.19
N PHE A 23 1.94 -12.78 -10.13
CA PHE A 23 1.53 -12.63 -11.53
C PHE A 23 1.35 -13.99 -12.23
N LEU A 24 2.16 -15.00 -11.92
CA LEU A 24 2.04 -16.35 -12.49
C LEU A 24 0.73 -17.00 -12.04
N GLN A 25 0.42 -16.85 -10.76
CA GLN A 25 -0.84 -17.29 -10.16
C GLN A 25 -2.04 -16.64 -10.84
N TRP A 26 -1.98 -15.33 -11.08
CA TRP A 26 -3.03 -14.63 -11.82
C TRP A 26 -3.17 -15.12 -13.26
N ARG A 27 -2.07 -15.27 -14.00
CA ARG A 27 -2.09 -15.77 -15.39
C ARG A 27 -2.64 -17.19 -15.50
N MET A 28 -2.37 -18.04 -14.50
CA MET A 28 -2.97 -19.37 -14.41
C MET A 28 -4.49 -19.31 -14.17
N ILE A 29 -4.97 -18.39 -13.31
CA ILE A 29 -6.42 -18.20 -13.13
C ILE A 29 -7.07 -17.69 -14.42
N GLU A 30 -6.46 -16.68 -15.04
CA GLU A 30 -6.94 -16.08 -16.29
C GLU A 30 -7.05 -17.13 -17.40
N SER A 31 -6.04 -17.99 -17.56
CA SER A 31 -6.05 -19.04 -18.59
C SER A 31 -7.15 -20.08 -18.37
N ILE A 32 -7.41 -20.47 -17.12
CA ILE A 32 -8.50 -21.37 -16.75
C ILE A 32 -9.86 -20.72 -17.08
N VAL A 33 -10.06 -19.45 -16.73
CA VAL A 33 -11.35 -18.76 -16.92
C VAL A 33 -11.63 -18.46 -18.39
N THR A 34 -10.60 -18.09 -19.15
CA THR A 34 -10.72 -17.72 -20.57
C THR A 34 -10.52 -18.89 -21.54
N ASN A 35 -10.18 -20.07 -21.02
CA ASN A 35 -9.80 -21.25 -21.80
C ASN A 35 -8.69 -20.94 -22.83
N SER A 36 -7.67 -20.19 -22.38
CA SER A 36 -6.50 -19.80 -23.18
C SER A 36 -5.24 -20.56 -22.74
N ASP A 37 -4.21 -20.54 -23.59
CA ASP A 37 -2.92 -21.16 -23.26
C ASP A 37 -2.16 -20.38 -22.18
N PHE A 38 -1.51 -21.11 -21.28
CA PHE A 38 -0.64 -20.57 -20.24
C PHE A 38 0.79 -21.08 -20.42
N ASP A 39 1.73 -20.15 -20.67
CA ASP A 39 3.16 -20.41 -20.66
C ASP A 39 3.81 -19.80 -19.40
N PRO A 40 4.30 -20.62 -18.45
CA PRO A 40 4.94 -20.13 -17.23
C PRO A 40 6.32 -19.50 -17.47
N TYR A 41 6.91 -19.65 -18.66
CA TYR A 41 8.21 -19.09 -19.01
C TYR A 41 8.12 -17.72 -19.68
N THR A 42 6.92 -17.28 -20.04
CA THR A 42 6.70 -15.95 -20.61
C THR A 42 7.00 -14.88 -19.55
N PRO A 43 7.97 -13.96 -19.78
CA PRO A 43 8.26 -12.87 -18.86
C PRO A 43 7.06 -11.92 -18.72
N PRO A 44 6.86 -11.30 -17.55
CA PRO A 44 5.78 -10.34 -17.37
C PRO A 44 6.03 -9.08 -18.19
N THR A 45 5.01 -8.62 -18.91
CA THR A 45 5.01 -7.32 -19.60
C THR A 45 4.45 -6.23 -18.69
N TYR A 46 4.63 -4.97 -19.08
CA TYR A 46 4.08 -3.83 -18.36
C TYR A 46 2.56 -3.93 -18.18
N GLU A 47 1.86 -4.37 -19.23
CA GLU A 47 0.40 -4.53 -19.27
C GLU A 47 -0.07 -5.62 -18.31
N ILE A 48 0.69 -6.72 -18.21
CA ILE A 48 0.40 -7.81 -17.27
C ILE A 48 0.56 -7.33 -15.81
N LEU A 49 1.58 -6.52 -15.54
CA LEU A 49 1.89 -6.05 -14.18
C LEU A 49 0.99 -4.89 -13.73
N LYS A 50 0.44 -4.10 -14.66
CA LYS A 50 -0.53 -3.02 -14.38
C LYS A 50 -1.95 -3.60 -14.29
N ASN A 51 -2.10 -4.63 -13.46
CA ASN A 51 -3.35 -5.35 -13.27
C ASN A 51 -4.00 -4.97 -11.92
N PRO A 52 -5.25 -4.49 -11.91
CA PRO A 52 -5.93 -4.11 -10.66
C PRO A 52 -6.06 -5.22 -9.64
N ILE A 53 -6.25 -6.48 -10.05
CA ILE A 53 -6.36 -7.62 -9.14
C ILE A 53 -5.03 -7.86 -8.43
N LEU A 54 -3.92 -7.83 -9.17
CA LEU A 54 -2.58 -7.95 -8.56
C LEU A 54 -2.32 -6.82 -7.55
N TRP A 55 -2.73 -5.59 -7.88
CA TRP A 55 -2.48 -4.44 -7.03
C TRP A 55 -3.38 -4.42 -5.79
N ILE A 56 -4.67 -4.73 -5.92
CA ILE A 56 -5.56 -4.86 -4.76
C ILE A 56 -5.11 -6.02 -3.85
N SER A 57 -4.67 -7.14 -4.42
CA SER A 57 -4.11 -8.24 -3.63
C SER A 57 -2.86 -7.83 -2.85
N GLN A 58 -1.98 -7.02 -3.47
CA GLN A 58 -0.81 -6.46 -2.80
C GLN A 58 -1.20 -5.45 -1.71
N ALA A 59 -2.21 -4.60 -1.95
CA ALA A 59 -2.71 -3.65 -0.96
C ALA A 59 -3.28 -4.38 0.27
N GLU A 60 -3.99 -5.49 0.06
CA GLU A 60 -4.47 -6.34 1.15
C GLU A 60 -3.31 -6.97 1.93
N ALA A 61 -2.32 -7.55 1.25
CA ALA A 61 -1.14 -8.12 1.90
C ALA A 61 -0.39 -7.08 2.75
N LEU A 62 -0.22 -5.85 2.24
CA LEU A 62 0.38 -4.74 2.96
C LEU A 62 -0.45 -4.34 4.19
N THR A 63 -1.77 -4.32 4.06
CA THR A 63 -2.70 -4.03 5.16
C THR A 63 -2.57 -5.06 6.28
N GLN A 64 -2.56 -6.36 5.95
CA GLN A 64 -2.39 -7.43 6.95
C GLN A 64 -1.02 -7.38 7.62
N ALA A 65 0.03 -7.04 6.87
CA ALA A 65 1.37 -6.83 7.43
C ALA A 65 1.40 -5.63 8.39
N ALA A 66 0.78 -4.51 8.03
CA ALA A 66 0.65 -3.33 8.89
C ALA A 66 -0.11 -3.64 10.18
N VAL A 67 -1.24 -4.34 10.08
CA VAL A 67 -2.05 -4.77 11.23
C VAL A 67 -1.23 -5.65 12.17
N THR A 68 -0.43 -6.57 11.62
CA THR A 68 0.44 -7.45 12.41
C THR A 68 1.47 -6.64 13.20
N ILE A 69 2.13 -5.66 12.55
CA ILE A 69 3.11 -4.79 13.21
C ILE A 69 2.44 -3.96 14.31
N ILE A 70 1.37 -3.24 13.99
CA ILE A 70 0.74 -2.27 14.89
C ILE A 70 0.12 -2.95 16.12
N LYS A 71 -0.32 -4.21 15.99
CA LYS A 71 -0.86 -4.99 17.12
C LYS A 71 0.22 -5.73 17.93
N SER A 72 1.45 -5.76 17.46
CA SER A 72 2.53 -6.49 18.12
C SER A 72 3.30 -5.60 19.10
N GLU A 73 3.78 -6.20 20.18
CA GLU A 73 4.58 -5.54 21.21
C GLU A 73 5.98 -6.18 21.26
N PRO A 74 6.89 -5.82 20.32
CA PRO A 74 8.25 -6.34 20.32
C PRO A 74 9.05 -5.88 21.55
N LYS A 75 9.87 -6.78 22.11
CA LYS A 75 10.55 -6.51 23.39
C LYS A 75 11.88 -5.76 23.28
N PHE A 76 12.50 -5.73 22.09
CA PHE A 76 13.82 -5.12 21.80
C PHE A 76 14.92 -5.45 22.85
N GLU A 77 14.92 -6.66 23.41
CA GLU A 77 15.81 -7.03 24.52
C GLU A 77 17.31 -7.01 24.13
N ASN A 78 17.60 -7.14 22.85
CA ASN A 78 18.95 -7.03 22.29
C ASN A 78 19.50 -5.58 22.31
N MET A 79 18.68 -4.59 22.66
CA MET A 79 19.06 -3.18 22.72
C MET A 79 19.18 -2.68 24.17
N PRO A 80 20.10 -1.73 24.45
CA PRO A 80 20.16 -1.08 25.76
C PRO A 80 18.85 -0.39 26.10
N ILE A 81 18.49 -0.35 27.39
CA ILE A 81 17.18 0.12 27.87
C ILE A 81 16.82 1.52 27.34
N HIS A 82 17.80 2.42 27.21
CA HIS A 82 17.62 3.79 26.72
C HIS A 82 17.27 3.88 25.23
N PHE A 83 17.53 2.84 24.43
CA PHE A 83 17.22 2.81 22.99
C PHE A 83 15.92 2.09 22.68
N ARG A 84 15.34 1.33 23.61
CA ARG A 84 14.16 0.50 23.34
C ARG A 84 12.94 1.32 22.89
N GLY A 85 12.72 2.49 23.49
CA GLY A 85 11.65 3.41 23.06
C GLY A 85 11.89 4.00 21.66
N ILE A 86 13.15 4.19 21.26
CA ILE A 86 13.50 4.62 19.88
C ILE A 86 13.23 3.49 18.90
N CYS A 87 13.55 2.24 19.26
CA CYS A 87 13.22 1.09 18.42
C CYS A 87 11.70 0.92 18.26
N ASP A 88 10.95 1.12 19.33
CA ASP A 88 9.49 1.02 19.30
C ASP A 88 8.84 2.09 18.41
N SER A 89 9.29 3.35 18.52
CA SER A 89 8.77 4.42 17.66
C SER A 89 9.09 4.17 16.17
N GLN A 90 10.29 3.67 15.86
CA GLN A 90 10.66 3.28 14.49
C GLN A 90 9.88 2.06 14.01
N PHE A 91 9.58 1.10 14.89
CA PHE A 91 8.76 -0.06 14.56
C PHE A 91 7.31 0.35 14.22
N CYS A 92 6.74 1.28 14.98
CA CYS A 92 5.44 1.88 14.63
C CYS A 92 5.49 2.66 13.31
N ALA A 93 6.59 3.38 13.04
CA ALA A 93 6.78 4.08 11.77
C ALA A 93 6.79 3.13 10.55
N ILE A 94 7.37 1.92 10.69
CA ILE A 94 7.28 0.86 9.68
C ILE A 94 5.82 0.44 9.47
N GLY A 95 5.05 0.28 10.54
CA GLY A 95 3.61 0.00 10.46
C GLY A 95 2.85 1.07 9.66
N LEU A 96 3.09 2.35 9.96
CA LEU A 96 2.50 3.48 9.22
C LEU A 96 2.94 3.54 7.76
N MET A 97 4.19 3.19 7.46
CA MET A 97 4.67 3.06 6.08
C MET A 97 3.92 1.97 5.31
N LEU A 98 3.67 0.82 5.93
CA LEU A 98 2.90 -0.25 5.29
C LEU A 98 1.44 0.14 5.05
N VAL A 99 0.81 0.89 5.98
CA VAL A 99 -0.51 1.52 5.74
C VAL A 99 -0.43 2.48 4.54
N GLY A 100 0.60 3.32 4.48
CA GLY A 100 0.78 4.24 3.38
C GLY A 100 0.98 3.53 2.03
N TYR A 101 1.75 2.46 1.99
CA TYR A 101 1.92 1.65 0.78
C TYR A 101 0.62 0.94 0.38
N SER A 102 -0.17 0.42 1.32
CA SER A 102 -1.45 -0.21 0.98
C SER A 102 -2.40 0.80 0.33
N LEU A 103 -2.49 2.01 0.89
CA LEU A 103 -3.30 3.10 0.33
C LEU A 103 -2.81 3.55 -1.04
N GLU A 104 -1.49 3.73 -1.21
CA GLU A 104 -0.93 4.12 -2.51
C GLU A 104 -1.28 3.09 -3.59
N VAL A 105 -1.06 1.80 -3.30
CA VAL A 105 -1.31 0.72 -4.26
C VAL A 105 -2.81 0.61 -4.57
N ALA A 106 -3.68 0.71 -3.57
CA ALA A 106 -5.13 0.66 -3.77
C ALA A 106 -5.65 1.85 -4.61
N LEU A 107 -5.21 3.07 -4.30
CA LEU A 107 -5.57 4.28 -5.07
C LEU A 107 -5.11 4.18 -6.52
N LYS A 108 -3.88 3.71 -6.76
CA LYS A 108 -3.40 3.46 -8.12
C LYS A 108 -4.20 2.36 -8.83
N ALA A 109 -4.61 1.31 -8.13
CA ALA A 109 -5.45 0.25 -8.70
C ALA A 109 -6.81 0.79 -9.12
N MET A 110 -7.45 1.60 -8.27
CA MET A 110 -8.70 2.29 -8.60
C MET A 110 -8.57 3.17 -9.84
N MET A 111 -7.45 3.89 -10.01
CA MET A 111 -7.20 4.67 -11.23
C MET A 111 -7.09 3.78 -12.48
N VAL A 112 -6.40 2.62 -12.39
CA VAL A 112 -6.33 1.66 -13.51
C VAL A 112 -7.71 1.07 -13.82
N ILE A 113 -8.52 0.79 -12.80
CA ILE A 113 -9.92 0.36 -13.00
C ILE A 113 -10.68 1.45 -13.75
N LYS A 114 -10.68 2.69 -13.24
CA LYS A 114 -11.50 3.78 -13.76
C LYS A 114 -11.08 4.28 -15.15
N HIS A 115 -9.79 4.31 -15.45
CA HIS A 115 -9.26 4.93 -16.66
C HIS A 115 -8.60 3.95 -17.64
N GLY A 116 -8.49 2.67 -17.27
CA GLY A 116 -7.68 1.69 -18.01
C GLY A 116 -6.18 1.95 -17.86
N THR A 117 -5.37 1.01 -18.36
CA THR A 117 -3.91 1.06 -18.25
C THR A 117 -3.31 2.29 -18.96
N ASP A 118 -3.80 2.62 -20.15
CA ASP A 118 -3.33 3.78 -20.91
C ASP A 118 -3.72 5.11 -20.26
N GLY A 119 -4.96 5.22 -19.77
CA GLY A 119 -5.42 6.40 -19.05
C GLY A 119 -4.63 6.63 -17.76
N TYR A 120 -4.38 5.57 -16.99
CA TYR A 120 -3.51 5.62 -15.81
C TYR A 120 -2.09 6.08 -16.17
N LYS A 121 -1.52 5.59 -17.28
CA LYS A 121 -0.16 5.96 -17.71
C LYS A 121 -0.03 7.46 -18.01
N GLU A 122 -1.05 8.07 -18.61
CA GLU A 122 -1.06 9.51 -18.86
C GLU A 122 -1.23 10.33 -17.58
N ILE A 123 -2.03 9.84 -16.62
CA ILE A 123 -2.15 10.45 -15.28
C ILE A 123 -0.81 10.35 -14.53
N GLU A 124 -0.18 9.18 -14.54
CA GLU A 124 1.11 8.91 -13.87
C GLU A 124 2.23 9.79 -14.43
N LYS A 125 2.29 10.00 -15.75
CA LYS A 125 3.26 10.91 -16.39
C LYS A 125 3.11 12.36 -15.96
N LYS A 126 1.87 12.86 -15.87
CA LYS A 126 1.57 14.25 -15.48
C LYS A 126 1.84 14.48 -14.01
N ASN A 127 1.46 13.52 -13.18
CA ASN A 127 1.42 13.73 -11.75
C ASN A 127 2.66 13.21 -11.04
N ARG A 128 3.35 12.14 -11.46
CA ARG A 128 4.59 11.59 -10.82
C ARG A 128 4.63 11.69 -9.27
N HIS A 129 3.49 11.61 -8.59
CA HIS A 129 3.40 11.91 -7.17
C HIS A 129 2.92 10.68 -6.42
N HIS A 130 3.76 10.19 -5.51
CA HIS A 130 3.41 9.21 -4.48
C HIS A 130 2.66 9.87 -3.30
N ARG A 131 2.09 11.06 -3.55
CA ARG A 131 1.43 11.88 -2.53
C ARG A 131 0.01 11.37 -2.31
N LEU A 132 -0.22 10.73 -1.17
CA LEU A 132 -1.49 10.06 -0.89
C LEU A 132 -2.69 11.01 -0.96
N HIS A 133 -2.54 12.24 -0.47
CA HIS A 133 -3.61 13.25 -0.50
C HIS A 133 -4.02 13.67 -1.92
N VAL A 134 -3.10 13.62 -2.89
CA VAL A 134 -3.39 13.88 -4.31
C VAL A 134 -3.99 12.64 -4.95
N LEU A 135 -3.41 11.47 -4.67
CA LEU A 135 -3.95 10.20 -5.18
C LEU A 135 -5.37 9.97 -4.69
N ALA A 136 -5.74 10.45 -3.50
CA ALA A 136 -7.07 10.26 -2.93
C ALA A 136 -8.12 11.24 -3.46
N GLU A 137 -7.80 12.15 -4.39
CA GLU A 137 -8.78 13.08 -4.98
C GLU A 137 -9.93 12.38 -5.72
N LEU A 138 -9.75 11.13 -6.16
CA LEU A 138 -10.85 10.34 -6.74
C LEU A 138 -11.85 9.81 -5.72
N VAL A 139 -11.53 9.89 -4.42
CA VAL A 139 -12.40 9.46 -3.32
C VAL A 139 -13.23 10.68 -2.87
N PRO A 140 -14.56 10.61 -2.95
CA PRO A 140 -15.41 11.73 -2.56
C PRO A 140 -15.38 11.97 -1.04
N ASP A 141 -15.82 13.18 -0.66
CA ASP A 141 -16.12 13.55 0.72
C ASP A 141 -14.96 13.43 1.73
N LEU A 142 -13.70 13.52 1.28
CA LEU A 142 -12.54 13.60 2.16
C LEU A 142 -12.50 14.95 2.89
N THR A 143 -12.49 14.89 4.23
CA THR A 143 -12.40 16.07 5.08
C THR A 143 -11.02 16.72 5.03
N ASN A 144 -10.88 17.93 5.57
CA ASN A 144 -9.56 18.55 5.73
C ASN A 144 -8.64 17.72 6.64
N LYS A 145 -9.20 17.11 7.70
CA LYS A 145 -8.46 16.21 8.59
C LYS A 145 -8.02 14.94 7.84
N ASP A 146 -8.89 14.36 6.99
CA ASP A 146 -8.53 13.20 6.16
C ASP A 146 -7.33 13.53 5.25
N LYS A 147 -7.36 14.70 4.60
CA LYS A 147 -6.27 15.16 3.73
C LYS A 147 -4.98 15.42 4.51
N ALA A 148 -5.08 15.98 5.72
CA ALA A 148 -3.93 16.18 6.61
C ALA A 148 -3.31 14.83 7.03
N ILE A 149 -4.13 13.85 7.38
CA ILE A 149 -3.69 12.47 7.69
C ILE A 149 -2.94 11.86 6.51
N LEU A 150 -3.50 11.96 5.29
CA LEU A 150 -2.84 11.44 4.09
C LEU A 150 -1.52 12.17 3.78
N ARG A 151 -1.43 13.47 4.05
CA ARG A 151 -0.15 14.20 3.98
C ARG A 151 0.85 13.65 4.99
N GLY A 152 0.47 13.49 6.26
CA GLY A 152 1.32 12.90 7.29
C GLY A 152 1.84 11.51 6.90
N ILE A 153 0.95 10.61 6.48
CA ILE A 153 1.31 9.24 6.05
C ILE A 153 2.25 9.26 4.82
N THR A 154 2.12 10.25 3.94
CA THR A 154 3.02 10.41 2.78
C THR A 154 4.48 10.49 3.21
N HIS A 155 4.82 11.15 4.33
CA HIS A 155 6.20 11.21 4.80
C HIS A 155 6.76 9.82 5.17
N PHE A 156 5.93 8.95 5.77
CA PHE A 156 6.32 7.58 6.12
C PHE A 156 6.58 6.71 4.89
N VAL A 157 5.79 6.89 3.84
CA VAL A 157 5.99 6.23 2.52
C VAL A 157 7.30 6.67 1.87
N TYR A 158 7.64 7.96 1.98
CA TYR A 158 8.79 8.56 1.31
C TYR A 158 10.12 8.35 2.02
N TRP A 159 10.17 8.45 3.35
CA TRP A 159 11.44 8.35 4.05
C TRP A 159 11.24 7.88 5.49
N ALA A 160 10.27 8.41 6.24
CA ALA A 160 10.25 8.26 7.70
C ALA A 160 10.06 6.81 8.19
N GLY A 161 9.45 5.93 7.39
CA GLY A 161 9.38 4.50 7.69
C GLY A 161 10.55 3.66 7.13
N ARG A 162 11.41 4.25 6.30
CA ARG A 162 12.55 3.58 5.63
C ARG A 162 13.90 3.97 6.22
N TYR A 163 14.07 5.26 6.50
CA TYR A 163 15.30 5.88 6.96
C TYR A 163 14.96 6.90 8.05
N PRO A 164 15.84 7.06 9.06
CA PRO A 164 15.67 8.08 10.10
C PRO A 164 16.00 9.50 9.62
N ASP A 165 16.18 9.72 8.32
CA ASP A 165 16.63 10.96 7.70
C ASP A 165 15.81 11.25 6.43
N PRO A 166 15.21 12.44 6.28
CA PRO A 166 14.53 12.87 5.05
C PRO A 166 15.47 13.13 3.86
N GLY A 167 16.79 13.14 4.11
CA GLY A 167 17.83 13.44 3.14
C GLY A 167 18.23 14.92 3.16
N SER A 168 19.36 15.23 2.53
CA SER A 168 19.99 16.55 2.60
C SER A 168 19.06 17.68 2.16
N GLY A 169 18.95 18.73 2.97
CA GLY A 169 18.16 19.93 2.67
C GLY A 169 16.65 19.77 2.88
N ARG A 170 16.21 18.70 3.56
CA ARG A 170 14.80 18.42 3.91
C ARG A 170 14.60 18.19 5.40
N GLU A 171 15.51 18.70 6.22
CA GLU A 171 15.51 18.49 7.68
C GLU A 171 14.18 18.96 8.31
N ASP A 172 13.58 20.02 7.76
CA ASP A 172 12.30 20.58 8.20
C ASP A 172 11.12 19.59 8.02
N ASP A 173 11.21 18.64 7.09
CA ASP A 173 10.16 17.61 6.87
C ASP A 173 9.97 16.72 8.11
N ALA A 174 11.01 16.54 8.92
CA ALA A 174 10.89 15.81 10.18
C ALA A 174 10.00 16.55 11.18
N SER A 175 10.06 17.88 11.19
CA SER A 175 9.21 18.74 12.04
C SER A 175 7.79 18.83 11.48
N GLU A 176 7.62 18.78 10.15
CA GLU A 176 6.30 18.84 9.50
C GLU A 176 5.38 17.70 9.97
N ILE A 177 5.89 16.48 10.17
CA ILE A 177 5.11 15.34 10.66
C ILE A 177 4.45 15.67 12.01
N PHE A 178 5.23 16.24 12.93
CA PHE A 178 4.72 16.64 14.25
C PHE A 178 3.69 17.76 14.14
N LEU A 179 3.96 18.80 13.34
CA LEU A 179 3.03 19.91 13.14
C LEU A 179 1.69 19.43 12.58
N ILE A 180 1.70 18.59 11.53
CA ILE A 180 0.49 18.01 10.95
C ILE A 180 -0.30 17.22 12.00
N ALA A 181 0.40 16.38 12.79
CA ALA A 181 -0.23 15.55 13.80
C ALA A 181 -0.88 16.36 14.93
N GLU A 182 -0.15 17.34 15.47
CA GLU A 182 -0.61 18.17 16.59
C GLU A 182 -1.73 19.13 16.18
N GLU A 183 -1.57 19.87 15.06
CA GLU A 183 -2.57 20.84 14.59
C GLU A 183 -3.93 20.21 14.27
N ASN A 184 -3.94 18.92 13.93
CA ASN A 184 -5.15 18.19 13.54
C ASN A 184 -5.59 17.15 14.59
N GLU A 185 -4.88 17.06 15.72
CA GLU A 185 -5.12 16.08 16.79
C GLU A 185 -5.29 14.66 16.22
N ILE A 186 -4.32 14.22 15.40
CA ILE A 186 -4.40 12.94 14.68
C ILE A 186 -4.13 11.79 15.64
N THR A 187 -5.10 10.88 15.73
CA THR A 187 -4.99 9.63 16.49
C THR A 187 -4.79 8.43 15.56
N ALA A 188 -4.36 7.30 16.12
CA ALA A 188 -4.32 6.04 15.39
C ALA A 188 -5.71 5.64 14.85
N LYS A 189 -6.78 5.91 15.62
CA LYS A 189 -8.16 5.68 15.16
C LYS A 189 -8.47 6.47 13.89
N ASP A 190 -8.10 7.75 13.86
CA ASP A 190 -8.34 8.60 12.68
C ASP A 190 -7.60 8.06 11.44
N ILE A 191 -6.35 7.60 11.61
CA ILE A 191 -5.57 6.98 10.53
C ILE A 191 -6.30 5.76 9.95
N PHE A 192 -6.79 4.87 10.81
CA PHE A 192 -7.50 3.66 10.36
C PHE A 192 -8.88 3.95 9.80
N ASP A 193 -9.59 4.97 10.30
CA ASP A 193 -10.86 5.40 9.74
C ASP A 193 -10.68 5.94 8.31
N VAL A 194 -9.65 6.77 8.07
CA VAL A 194 -9.31 7.26 6.72
C VAL A 194 -8.90 6.11 5.81
N ALA A 195 -8.06 5.19 6.31
CA ALA A 195 -7.63 4.04 5.51
C ALA A 195 -8.82 3.15 5.12
N SER A 196 -9.71 2.86 6.06
CA SER A 196 -10.93 2.09 5.84
C SER A 196 -11.85 2.76 4.82
N LYS A 197 -12.04 4.07 4.92
CA LYS A 197 -12.84 4.87 3.98
C LYS A 197 -12.32 4.76 2.54
N ILE A 198 -11.00 4.91 2.36
CA ILE A 198 -10.37 4.78 1.02
C ILE A 198 -10.48 3.36 0.51
N MET A 199 -10.15 2.35 1.33
CA MET A 199 -10.17 0.95 0.91
C MET A 199 -11.59 0.50 0.52
N SER A 200 -12.61 0.91 1.29
CA SER A 200 -14.03 0.60 1.02
C SER A 200 -14.52 1.21 -0.28
N TYR A 201 -13.99 2.37 -0.68
CA TYR A 201 -14.36 3.02 -1.93
C TYR A 201 -13.94 2.23 -3.18
N THR A 202 -13.01 1.28 -3.06
CA THR A 202 -12.62 0.39 -4.15
C THR A 202 -13.83 -0.36 -4.74
N VAL A 203 -14.79 -0.77 -3.91
CA VAL A 203 -16.01 -1.46 -4.35
C VAL A 203 -16.82 -0.57 -5.28
N ASN A 204 -17.03 0.70 -4.90
CA ASN A 204 -17.77 1.66 -5.72
C ASN A 204 -17.10 1.88 -7.09
N VAL A 205 -15.77 1.93 -7.15
CA VAL A 205 -15.04 2.10 -8.42
C VAL A 205 -15.22 0.90 -9.35
N VAL A 206 -15.33 -0.31 -8.79
CA VAL A 206 -15.65 -1.52 -9.56
C VAL A 206 -17.09 -1.46 -10.07
N ASP A 207 -18.04 -1.10 -9.21
CA ASP A 207 -19.46 -1.03 -9.55
C ASP A 207 -19.75 0.05 -10.61
N GLU A 208 -19.17 1.24 -10.48
CA GLU A 208 -19.27 2.34 -11.47
C GLU A 208 -18.85 1.91 -12.87
N LYS A 209 -17.85 1.03 -12.98
CA LYS A 209 -17.33 0.55 -14.27
C LYS A 209 -18.21 -0.52 -14.89
N HIS A 210 -18.83 -1.36 -14.06
CA HIS A 210 -19.61 -2.51 -14.51
C HIS A 210 -21.13 -2.26 -14.59
N GLY A 211 -21.60 -1.09 -14.16
CA GLY A 211 -22.95 -0.60 -14.41
C GLY A 211 -24.03 -1.40 -13.68
N PHE A 212 -23.85 -1.61 -12.38
CA PHE A 212 -24.91 -2.04 -11.48
C PHE A 212 -25.54 -0.83 -10.77
#